data_AF-A0A0N1IHX6-F1
#
_entry.id   AF-A0A0N1IHX6-F1
#
_cell.length_a   1.000
_cell.length_b   1.000
_cell.length_c   1.000
_cell.angle_alpha   90.00
_cell.angle_beta   90.00
_cell.angle_gamma   90.00
#
_symmetry.space_group_name_H-M   'P 1'
#
loop_
_entity.id
_entity.type
_entity.pdbx_description
1 polymer ?
#
loop_
_entity_poly.entity_id
_entity_poly.type
_entity_poly.pdbx_seq_one_letter_code
_entity_poly.pdbx_strand_id
1 'polypeptide(L)'
;MENWRRLTDSYENGDARLNGLQPIHGMKAITLMCVMLAHTVITYHAAYLMNPRFIENGNRHPLSILLHNGTVIVQTFILLSSFLFAYNMFIYIEKNPKKQLNLSLFLSSVLNRVSRILPLYIFVLGFVTTWWRHTSDGPLWSPLVEAECARCRDKWWSQFLFINNFYKPDDKCLVQTWFLAVDFQLYVLAVFLTLVLGQSFRTAIKVLSGLLVFSMATNFAIAYYWDLKSVLFVTNTE
;
A
#
# COMPACT_ATOMS: atom_id res chain seq x y z
N MET A 1 24.46 21.49 -1.69
CA MET A 1 24.50 21.74 -0.23
C MET A 1 23.11 21.76 0.40
N GLU A 2 22.10 22.39 -0.20
CA GLU A 2 20.76 22.54 0.39
C GLU A 2 19.98 21.22 0.55
N ASN A 3 20.05 20.30 -0.43
CA ASN A 3 19.42 18.97 -0.33
C ASN A 3 20.08 18.08 0.75
N TRP A 4 21.41 18.15 0.88
CA TRP A 4 22.14 17.43 1.93
C TRP A 4 21.79 17.98 3.30
N ARG A 5 21.75 19.30 3.44
CA ARG A 5 21.37 19.99 4.66
C ARG A 5 19.93 19.69 5.08
N ARG A 6 19.00 19.48 4.14
CA ARG A 6 17.63 18.98 4.40
C ARG A 6 17.57 17.51 4.82
N LEU A 7 18.49 16.67 4.33
CA LEU A 7 18.56 15.25 4.67
C LEU A 7 19.22 15.01 6.03
N THR A 8 20.15 15.88 6.42
CA THR A 8 20.88 15.80 7.69
C THR A 8 20.40 16.80 8.75
N ASP A 9 19.33 17.55 8.48
CA ASP A 9 18.77 18.47 9.47
C ASP A 9 18.24 17.67 10.66
N SER A 10 18.70 17.97 11.86
CA SER A 10 18.02 17.47 13.05
C SER A 10 16.68 18.20 13.11
N TYR A 11 15.61 17.44 13.28
CA TYR A 11 14.25 17.97 13.43
C TYR A 11 14.10 18.96 14.62
N GLU A 12 15.15 19.22 15.40
CA GLU A 12 15.20 20.15 16.53
C GLU A 12 14.75 21.58 16.20
N ASN A 13 14.86 22.02 14.95
CA ASN A 13 14.38 23.35 14.51
C ASN A 13 12.94 23.34 13.93
N GLY A 14 12.26 22.19 13.95
CA GLY A 14 10.91 21.98 13.40
C GLY A 14 9.77 22.13 14.43
N ASP A 15 8.53 22.06 13.96
CA ASP A 15 7.34 22.00 14.84
C ASP A 15 7.43 20.76 15.74
N ALA A 16 7.49 20.94 17.07
CA ALA A 16 7.67 19.86 18.04
C ALA A 16 6.64 18.71 17.87
N ARG A 17 5.46 19.03 17.34
CA ARG A 17 4.40 18.06 16.99
C ARG A 17 4.84 17.08 15.90
N LEU A 18 5.57 17.55 14.89
CA LEU A 18 6.10 16.72 13.81
C LEU A 18 7.25 15.84 14.28
N ASN A 19 8.03 16.29 15.26
CA ASN A 19 9.10 15.50 15.86
C ASN A 19 8.55 14.29 16.61
N GLY A 20 7.39 14.45 17.26
CA GLY A 20 6.65 13.34 17.89
C GLY A 20 6.18 12.25 16.92
N LEU A 21 6.19 12.49 15.59
CA LEU A 21 5.79 11.51 14.58
C LEU A 21 6.93 10.61 14.11
N GLN A 22 8.18 10.87 14.51
CA GLN A 22 9.35 10.08 14.10
C GLN A 22 9.20 8.57 14.33
N PRO A 23 8.68 8.08 15.49
CA PRO A 23 8.46 6.65 15.69
C PRO A 23 7.49 6.05 14.67
N ILE A 24 6.48 6.81 14.23
CA ILE A 24 5.51 6.37 13.22
C ILE A 24 6.15 6.22 11.86
N HIS A 25 7.08 7.11 11.50
CA HIS A 25 7.90 6.95 10.29
C HIS A 25 8.78 5.70 10.36
N GLY A 26 9.35 5.40 11.54
CA GLY A 26 10.07 4.15 11.79
C GLY A 26 9.19 2.90 11.61
N MET A 27 7.99 2.90 12.19
CA MET A 27 7.02 1.81 12.00
C MET A 27 6.63 1.61 10.53
N LYS A 28 6.49 2.69 9.76
CA LYS A 28 6.26 2.60 8.31
C LYS A 28 7.42 1.96 7.56
N ALA A 29 8.66 2.26 7.93
CA ALA A 29 9.82 1.64 7.31
C ALA A 29 9.87 0.14 7.62
N ILE A 30 9.64 -0.25 8.88
CA ILE A 30 9.60 -1.65 9.30
C ILE A 30 8.49 -2.42 8.59
N THR A 31 7.26 -1.87 8.58
CA THR A 31 6.13 -2.52 7.88
C THR A 31 6.40 -2.68 6.38
N LEU A 32 7.03 -1.70 5.72
CA LEU A 32 7.44 -1.82 4.32
C LEU A 32 8.50 -2.91 4.12
N MET A 33 9.47 -3.04 5.02
CA MET A 33 10.44 -4.14 5.00
C MET A 33 9.76 -5.50 5.13
N CYS A 34 8.78 -5.63 6.03
CA CYS A 34 8.00 -6.86 6.17
C CYS A 34 7.20 -7.19 4.90
N VAL A 35 6.60 -6.18 4.23
CA VAL A 35 5.90 -6.38 2.96
C VAL A 35 6.85 -6.88 1.86
N MET A 36 8.04 -6.29 1.75
CA MET A 36 9.06 -6.76 0.79
C MET A 36 9.49 -8.20 1.07
N LEU A 37 9.72 -8.54 2.34
CA LEU A 37 10.07 -9.89 2.76
C LEU A 37 8.94 -10.88 2.41
N ALA A 38 7.69 -10.54 2.73
CA ALA A 38 6.54 -11.39 2.42
C ALA A 38 6.42 -11.66 0.91
N HIS A 39 6.53 -10.64 0.06
CA HIS A 39 6.49 -10.83 -1.40
C HIS A 39 7.66 -11.66 -1.94
N THR A 40 8.85 -11.52 -1.35
CA THR A 40 10.02 -12.32 -1.72
C THR A 40 9.78 -13.80 -1.41
N VAL A 41 9.27 -14.08 -0.21
CA VAL A 41 8.92 -15.43 0.25
C VAL A 41 7.81 -16.04 -0.62
N ILE A 42 6.74 -15.30 -0.92
CA ILE A 42 5.67 -15.75 -1.82
C ILE A 42 6.23 -16.12 -3.20
N THR A 43 7.10 -15.28 -3.77
CA THR A 43 7.71 -15.53 -5.08
C THR A 43 8.58 -16.79 -5.05
N TYR A 44 9.32 -17.01 -3.97
CA TYR A 44 10.11 -18.23 -3.79
C TYR A 44 9.23 -19.48 -3.69
N HIS A 45 8.09 -19.40 -2.99
CA HIS A 45 7.14 -20.51 -2.89
C HIS A 45 6.39 -20.81 -4.19
N ALA A 46 6.24 -19.82 -5.08
CA ALA A 46 5.62 -19.99 -6.38
C ALA A 46 6.54 -20.72 -7.39
N ALA A 47 7.84 -20.85 -7.09
CA ALA A 47 8.80 -21.60 -7.90
C ALA A 47 8.85 -23.09 -7.53
N TYR A 48 9.59 -23.89 -8.30
CA TYR A 48 9.74 -25.31 -8.03
C TYR A 48 10.49 -25.57 -6.70
N LEU A 49 9.84 -26.29 -5.78
CA LEU A 49 10.39 -26.65 -4.48
C LEU A 49 10.90 -28.09 -4.48
N MET A 50 12.21 -28.28 -4.33
CA MET A 50 12.82 -29.60 -4.19
C MET A 50 12.37 -30.35 -2.92
N ASN A 51 12.09 -29.61 -1.84
CA ASN A 51 11.65 -30.18 -0.57
C ASN A 51 10.45 -29.40 0.00
N PRO A 52 9.22 -29.75 -0.39
CA PRO A 52 8.02 -29.07 0.10
C PRO A 52 7.82 -29.24 1.62
N ARG A 53 8.27 -30.36 2.21
CA ARG A 53 8.15 -30.61 3.66
C ARG A 53 8.96 -29.62 4.50
N PHE A 54 10.12 -29.18 4.02
CA PHE A 54 10.90 -28.15 4.71
C PHE A 54 10.12 -26.82 4.83
N ILE A 55 9.47 -26.42 3.73
CA ILE A 55 8.61 -25.23 3.70
C ILE A 55 7.40 -25.40 4.62
N GLU A 56 6.72 -26.54 4.55
CA GLU A 56 5.55 -26.85 5.36
C GLU A 56 5.87 -26.78 6.86
N ASN A 57 7.00 -27.36 7.28
CA ASN A 57 7.47 -27.26 8.66
C ASN A 57 7.82 -25.82 9.06
N GLY A 58 8.44 -25.05 8.16
CA GLY A 58 8.71 -23.62 8.37
C GLY A 58 7.44 -22.79 8.57
N ASN A 59 6.34 -23.16 7.92
CA ASN A 59 5.04 -22.49 8.07
C ASN A 59 4.43 -22.64 9.47
N ARG A 60 4.88 -23.62 10.25
CA ARG A 60 4.45 -23.78 11.66
C ARG A 60 5.12 -22.78 12.61
N HIS A 61 6.18 -22.10 12.16
CA HIS A 61 6.87 -21.12 12.99
C HIS A 61 6.03 -19.84 13.16
N PRO A 62 5.92 -19.25 14.37
CA PRO A 62 5.12 -18.06 14.62
C PRO A 62 5.44 -16.85 13.72
N LEU A 63 6.70 -16.68 13.33
CA LEU A 63 7.09 -15.61 12.38
C LEU A 63 6.55 -15.84 10.96
N SER A 64 6.37 -17.10 10.55
CA SER A 64 5.76 -17.41 9.24
C SER A 64 4.29 -17.02 9.22
N ILE A 65 3.59 -17.18 10.35
CA ILE A 65 2.20 -16.74 10.53
C ILE A 65 2.08 -15.23 10.25
N LEU A 66 3.01 -14.42 10.77
CA LEU A 66 3.02 -12.97 10.52
C LEU A 66 3.13 -12.66 9.02
N LEU A 67 4.01 -13.35 8.30
CA LEU A 67 4.24 -13.13 6.86
C LEU A 67 3.07 -13.64 5.99
N HIS A 68 2.45 -14.76 6.38
CA HIS A 68 1.23 -15.26 5.73
C HIS A 68 0.04 -14.33 5.94
N ASN A 69 -0.03 -13.64 7.08
CA ASN A 69 -0.99 -12.56 7.34
C ASN A 69 -0.51 -11.21 6.75
N GLY A 70 0.14 -11.23 5.59
CA GLY A 70 0.70 -10.04 4.95
C GLY A 70 -0.33 -8.92 4.70
N THR A 71 -1.61 -9.26 4.58
CA THR A 71 -2.71 -8.29 4.48
C THR A 71 -2.81 -7.40 5.72
N VAL A 72 -2.58 -7.92 6.93
CA VAL A 72 -2.58 -7.15 8.19
C VAL A 72 -1.41 -6.16 8.21
N ILE A 73 -0.24 -6.59 7.70
CA ILE A 73 0.94 -5.73 7.60
C ILE A 73 0.65 -4.56 6.66
N VAL A 74 0.06 -4.84 5.50
CA VAL A 74 -0.33 -3.81 4.52
C VAL A 74 -1.41 -2.88 5.07
N GLN A 75 -2.43 -3.42 5.76
CA GLN A 75 -3.47 -2.62 6.42
C GLN A 75 -2.87 -1.66 7.46
N THR A 76 -1.92 -2.15 8.26
CA THR A 76 -1.19 -1.31 9.23
C THR A 76 -0.43 -0.20 8.52
N PHE A 77 0.29 -0.50 7.43
CA PHE A 77 0.98 0.52 6.64
C PHE A 77 0.03 1.58 6.08
N ILE A 78 -1.12 1.19 5.54
CA ILE A 78 -2.14 2.10 5.00
C ILE A 78 -2.73 2.96 6.11
N LEU A 79 -3.02 2.39 7.28
CA LEU A 79 -3.54 3.11 8.44
C LEU A 79 -2.56 4.17 8.91
N LEU A 80 -1.29 3.82 9.12
CA LEU A 80 -0.25 4.77 9.52
C LEU A 80 -0.06 5.88 8.47
N SER A 81 -0.12 5.52 7.18
CA SER A 81 -0.04 6.49 6.07
C SER A 81 -1.20 7.48 6.06
N SER A 82 -2.42 6.99 6.31
CA SER A 82 -3.63 7.80 6.36
C SER A 82 -3.64 8.72 7.59
N PHE A 83 -3.21 8.20 8.75
CA PHE A 83 -3.05 8.99 9.97
C PHE A 83 -2.05 10.13 9.78
N LEU A 84 -0.84 9.82 9.28
CA LEU A 84 0.18 10.86 9.04
C LEU A 84 -0.31 11.90 8.05
N PHE A 85 -1.01 11.48 6.99
CA PHE A 85 -1.60 12.42 6.04
C PHE A 85 -2.60 13.35 6.73
N ALA A 86 -3.59 12.80 7.44
CA ALA A 86 -4.60 13.58 8.13
C ALA A 86 -3.97 14.57 9.13
N TYR A 87 -3.02 14.09 9.94
CA TYR A 87 -2.32 14.92 10.93
C TYR A 87 -1.55 16.08 10.29
N ASN A 88 -0.77 15.80 9.24
CA ASN A 88 -0.04 16.85 8.51
C ASN A 88 -0.98 17.84 7.82
N MET A 89 -2.11 17.36 7.30
CA MET A 89 -3.12 18.20 6.67
C MET A 89 -3.79 19.13 7.70
N PHE A 90 -4.08 18.64 8.91
CA PHE A 90 -4.60 19.48 9.99
C PHE A 90 -3.61 20.58 10.40
N ILE A 91 -2.33 20.25 10.59
CA ILE A 91 -1.29 21.23 10.87
C ILE A 91 -1.18 22.26 9.74
N TYR A 92 -1.25 21.81 8.49
CA TYR A 92 -1.18 22.69 7.33
C TYR A 92 -2.35 23.69 7.28
N ILE A 93 -3.58 23.22 7.54
CA ILE A 93 -4.78 24.06 7.60
C ILE A 93 -4.67 25.07 8.75
N GLU A 94 -4.28 24.62 9.95
CA GLU A 94 -4.11 25.48 11.13
C GLU A 94 -3.10 26.60 10.89
N LYS A 95 -1.97 26.29 10.24
CA LYS A 95 -0.92 27.28 9.92
C LYS A 95 -1.28 28.21 8.78
N ASN A 96 -2.26 27.85 7.94
CA ASN A 96 -2.66 28.64 6.77
C ASN A 96 -4.16 28.96 6.80
N PRO A 97 -4.66 29.71 7.79
CA PRO A 97 -6.10 29.99 7.93
C PRO A 97 -6.69 30.77 6.74
N LYS A 98 -5.85 31.47 5.96
CA LYS A 98 -6.24 32.16 4.73
C LYS A 98 -6.36 31.24 3.51
N LYS A 99 -5.79 30.03 3.55
CA LYS A 99 -5.93 29.06 2.46
C LYS A 99 -7.27 28.34 2.62
N GLN A 100 -8.19 28.68 1.73
CA GLN A 100 -9.46 27.97 1.64
C GLN A 100 -9.21 26.53 1.15
N LEU A 101 -9.98 25.58 1.71
CA LEU A 101 -10.09 24.21 1.22
C LEU A 101 -10.70 24.24 -0.19
N ASN A 102 -9.85 24.41 -1.19
CA ASN A 102 -10.26 24.61 -2.58
C ASN A 102 -9.77 23.47 -3.49
N LEU A 103 -10.28 23.43 -4.72
CA LEU A 103 -9.87 22.45 -5.72
C LEU A 103 -8.37 22.55 -6.07
N SER A 104 -7.74 23.71 -5.89
CA SER A 104 -6.30 23.87 -6.10
C SER A 104 -5.49 23.09 -5.06
N LEU A 105 -5.91 23.09 -3.78
CA LEU A 105 -5.30 22.25 -2.74
C LEU A 105 -5.47 20.76 -3.05
N PHE A 106 -6.64 20.36 -3.55
CA PHE A 106 -6.88 18.99 -4.02
C PHE A 106 -5.85 18.58 -5.07
N LEU A 107 -5.81 19.34 -6.17
CA LEU A 107 -4.97 19.05 -7.32
C LEU A 107 -3.49 19.08 -6.95
N SER A 108 -3.06 20.09 -6.18
CA SER A 108 -1.68 20.15 -5.70
C SER A 108 -1.31 18.95 -4.82
N SER A 109 -2.19 18.54 -3.90
CA SER A 109 -1.94 17.36 -3.04
C SER A 109 -1.81 16.09 -3.86
N VAL A 110 -2.74 15.85 -4.80
CA VAL A 110 -2.72 14.68 -5.68
C VAL A 110 -1.47 14.69 -6.57
N LEU A 111 -1.18 15.81 -7.23
CA LEU A 111 -0.01 15.94 -8.11
C LEU A 111 1.31 15.74 -7.36
N ASN A 112 1.45 16.29 -6.15
CA ASN A 112 2.64 16.09 -5.31
C ASN A 112 2.84 14.61 -4.93
N ARG A 113 1.75 13.86 -4.73
CA ARG A 113 1.85 12.44 -4.45
C ARG A 113 2.19 11.64 -5.70
N VAL A 114 1.54 11.96 -6.83
CA VAL A 114 1.82 11.31 -8.12
C VAL A 114 3.28 11.54 -8.52
N SER A 115 3.80 12.77 -8.43
CA SER A 115 5.18 13.10 -8.80
C SER A 115 6.23 12.36 -7.96
N ARG A 116 5.88 11.96 -6.73
CA ARG A 116 6.75 11.15 -5.87
C ARG A 116 6.74 9.66 -6.24
N ILE A 117 5.58 9.10 -6.59
CA ILE A 117 5.40 7.66 -6.79
C ILE A 117 5.64 7.26 -8.25
N LEU A 118 5.05 8.01 -9.17
CA LEU A 118 4.92 7.65 -10.57
C LEU A 118 6.26 7.49 -11.31
N PRO A 119 7.31 8.31 -11.09
CA PRO A 119 8.57 8.17 -11.84
C PRO A 119 9.22 6.80 -11.66
N LEU A 120 9.37 6.37 -10.40
CA LEU A 120 9.93 5.05 -10.10
C LEU A 120 8.97 3.95 -10.58
N TYR A 121 7.66 4.18 -10.43
CA TYR A 121 6.68 3.17 -10.76
C TYR A 121 6.64 2.86 -12.26
N ILE A 122 6.63 3.89 -13.11
CA ILE A 122 6.69 3.74 -14.58
C ILE A 122 8.03 3.16 -15.00
N PHE A 123 9.14 3.52 -14.35
CA PHE A 123 10.44 2.93 -14.66
C PHE A 123 10.43 1.42 -14.49
N VAL A 124 9.93 0.93 -13.34
CA VAL A 124 9.82 -0.52 -13.07
C VAL A 124 8.85 -1.19 -14.04
N LEU A 125 7.69 -0.58 -14.28
CA LEU A 125 6.69 -1.12 -15.21
C LEU A 125 7.22 -1.16 -16.65
N GLY A 126 7.93 -0.13 -17.09
CA GLY A 126 8.61 -0.08 -18.37
C GLY A 126 9.62 -1.21 -18.51
N PHE A 127 10.49 -1.38 -17.53
CA PHE A 127 11.45 -2.48 -17.49
C PHE A 127 10.78 -3.86 -17.60
N VAL A 128 9.72 -4.09 -16.81
CA VAL A 128 8.96 -5.35 -16.79
C VAL A 128 8.27 -5.62 -18.13
N THR A 129 7.73 -4.59 -18.78
CA THR A 129 7.01 -4.76 -20.05
C THR A 129 7.93 -4.91 -21.26
N THR A 130 9.20 -4.51 -21.17
CA THR A 130 10.16 -4.52 -22.29
C THR A 130 11.36 -5.43 -22.05
N TRP A 131 12.26 -5.06 -21.14
CA TRP A 131 13.58 -5.66 -20.99
C TRP A 131 13.60 -6.93 -20.14
N TRP A 132 12.73 -7.06 -19.15
CA TRP A 132 12.84 -8.12 -18.15
C TRP A 132 12.84 -9.53 -18.76
N ARG A 133 12.04 -9.80 -19.80
CA ARG A 133 12.06 -11.09 -20.51
C ARG A 133 13.43 -11.48 -21.10
N HIS A 134 14.31 -10.51 -21.36
CA HIS A 134 15.60 -10.72 -22.02
C HIS A 134 16.79 -10.81 -21.06
N THR A 135 16.58 -10.69 -19.74
CA THR A 135 17.69 -10.59 -18.77
C THR A 135 18.29 -11.93 -18.35
N SER A 136 17.60 -13.04 -18.59
CA SER A 136 18.05 -14.38 -18.24
C SER A 136 17.33 -15.42 -19.12
N ASP A 137 17.67 -16.68 -18.94
CA ASP A 137 16.95 -17.83 -19.47
C ASP A 137 16.87 -18.95 -18.40
N GLY A 138 16.02 -19.95 -18.62
CA GLY A 138 15.87 -21.11 -17.75
C GLY A 138 14.52 -21.81 -17.87
N PRO A 139 14.39 -23.03 -17.32
CA PRO A 139 13.17 -23.85 -17.45
C PRO A 139 11.93 -23.20 -16.82
N LEU A 140 12.10 -22.34 -15.81
CA LEU A 140 11.01 -21.58 -15.18
C LEU A 140 10.84 -20.17 -15.76
N TRP A 141 11.70 -19.74 -16.68
CA TRP A 141 11.72 -18.36 -17.17
C TRP A 141 10.48 -18.00 -17.98
N SER A 142 10.10 -18.86 -18.94
CA SER A 142 8.90 -18.66 -19.74
C SER A 142 7.60 -18.69 -18.91
N PRO A 143 7.34 -19.73 -18.08
CA PRO A 143 6.08 -19.80 -17.32
C PRO A 143 5.96 -18.75 -16.20
N LEU A 144 7.06 -18.24 -15.65
CA LEU A 144 7.02 -17.21 -14.60
C LEU A 144 7.23 -15.81 -15.16
N VAL A 145 8.39 -15.55 -15.76
CA VAL A 145 8.83 -14.19 -16.13
C VAL A 145 8.19 -13.74 -17.44
N GLU A 146 8.24 -14.54 -18.51
CA GLU A 146 7.65 -14.12 -19.78
C GLU A 146 6.12 -14.01 -19.68
N ALA A 147 5.48 -14.92 -18.95
CA ALA A 147 4.06 -14.85 -18.65
C ALA A 147 3.69 -13.57 -17.87
N GLU A 148 4.49 -13.18 -16.87
CA GLU A 148 4.30 -11.93 -16.13
C GLU A 148 4.51 -10.70 -17.01
N CYS A 149 5.55 -10.70 -17.84
CA CYS A 149 5.80 -9.64 -18.82
C CYS A 149 4.61 -9.47 -19.78
N ALA A 150 4.03 -10.58 -20.24
CA ALA A 150 2.87 -10.57 -21.14
C ALA A 150 1.63 -9.98 -20.47
N ARG A 151 1.31 -10.40 -19.23
CA ARG A 151 0.23 -9.81 -18.42
C ARG A 151 0.43 -8.31 -18.22
N CYS A 152 1.65 -7.90 -17.88
CA CYS A 152 1.98 -6.50 -17.69
C CYS A 152 1.90 -5.67 -18.97
N ARG A 153 2.21 -6.27 -20.13
CA ARG A 153 2.08 -5.60 -21.43
C ARG A 153 0.62 -5.40 -21.86
N ASP A 154 -0.31 -6.26 -21.44
CA ASP A 154 -1.76 -6.02 -21.62
C ASP A 154 -2.28 -4.92 -20.66
N LYS A 155 -1.69 -4.81 -19.46
CA LYS A 155 -2.27 -4.09 -18.32
C LYS A 155 -1.50 -2.85 -17.86
N TRP A 156 -0.44 -2.45 -18.56
CA TRP A 156 0.41 -1.33 -18.16
C TRP A 156 -0.39 -0.03 -17.92
N TRP A 157 -1.43 0.23 -18.72
CA TRP A 157 -2.26 1.43 -18.59
C TRP A 157 -3.08 1.42 -17.29
N SER A 158 -3.58 0.25 -16.87
CA SER A 158 -4.34 0.11 -15.62
C SER A 158 -3.45 0.35 -14.40
N GLN A 159 -2.17 0.00 -14.50
CA GLN A 159 -1.16 0.28 -13.49
C GLN A 159 -0.81 1.76 -13.42
N PHE A 160 -0.61 2.40 -14.58
CA PHE A 160 -0.36 3.84 -14.67
C PHE A 160 -1.48 4.68 -14.05
N LEU A 161 -2.73 4.25 -14.21
CA LEU A 161 -3.91 4.92 -13.67
C LEU A 161 -4.25 4.52 -12.21
N PHE A 162 -3.47 3.62 -11.59
CA PHE A 162 -3.76 3.06 -10.26
C PHE A 162 -5.16 2.42 -10.14
N ILE A 163 -5.65 1.76 -11.20
CA ILE A 163 -6.96 1.06 -11.23
C ILE A 163 -6.82 -0.44 -11.49
N ASN A 164 -5.60 -0.95 -11.40
CA ASN A 164 -5.25 -2.37 -11.55
C ASN A 164 -5.98 -3.30 -10.56
N ASN A 165 -6.49 -2.77 -9.44
CA ASN A 165 -7.31 -3.54 -8.51
C ASN A 165 -8.74 -3.78 -9.01
N PHE A 166 -9.22 -2.96 -9.95
CA PHE A 166 -10.58 -3.06 -10.50
C PHE A 166 -10.59 -3.72 -11.89
N TYR A 167 -9.55 -3.51 -12.69
CA TYR A 167 -9.47 -4.07 -14.04
C TYR A 167 -8.90 -5.50 -14.01
N LYS A 168 -9.73 -6.49 -14.39
CA LYS A 168 -9.36 -7.92 -14.45
C LYS A 168 -8.61 -8.38 -13.17
N PRO A 169 -9.25 -8.32 -11.99
CA PRO A 169 -8.59 -8.49 -10.68
C PRO A 169 -7.95 -9.88 -10.47
N ASP A 170 -8.40 -10.91 -11.18
CA ASP A 170 -7.85 -12.27 -11.06
C ASP A 170 -6.54 -12.46 -11.82
N ASP A 171 -6.21 -11.57 -12.75
CA ASP A 171 -5.05 -11.67 -13.63
C ASP A 171 -4.12 -10.47 -13.38
N LYS A 172 -3.39 -10.48 -12.27
CA LYS A 172 -2.62 -9.32 -11.83
C LYS A 172 -1.31 -9.18 -12.60
N CYS A 173 -0.94 -7.94 -12.94
CA CYS A 173 0.42 -7.56 -13.29
C CYS A 173 1.11 -7.03 -12.03
N LEU A 174 2.36 -7.41 -11.77
CA LEU A 174 3.16 -7.06 -10.61
C LEU A 174 2.35 -7.12 -9.33
N VAL A 175 2.08 -8.32 -8.84
CA VAL A 175 1.14 -8.56 -7.72
C VAL A 175 1.30 -7.56 -6.59
N GLN A 176 2.53 -7.25 -6.18
CA GLN A 176 2.91 -6.31 -5.11
C GLN A 176 2.41 -4.87 -5.31
N THR A 177 2.04 -4.47 -6.52
CA THR A 177 1.56 -3.10 -6.82
C THR A 177 0.12 -2.86 -6.38
N TRP A 178 -0.61 -3.92 -6.01
CA TRP A 178 -2.00 -3.84 -5.56
C TRP A 178 -2.18 -2.84 -4.43
N PHE A 179 -1.32 -2.89 -3.40
CA PHE A 179 -1.46 -2.03 -2.23
C PHE A 179 -1.10 -0.58 -2.54
N LEU A 180 -0.20 -0.34 -3.51
CA LEU A 180 0.17 1.01 -3.92
C LEU A 180 -1.01 1.72 -4.58
N ALA A 181 -1.79 0.98 -5.38
CA ALA A 181 -3.03 1.48 -5.95
C ALA A 181 -4.10 1.74 -4.89
N VAL A 182 -4.28 0.83 -3.92
CA VAL A 182 -5.20 1.06 -2.78
C VAL A 182 -4.79 2.32 -2.00
N ASP A 183 -3.50 2.45 -1.67
CA ASP A 183 -2.96 3.57 -0.91
C ASP A 183 -3.13 4.92 -1.65
N PHE A 184 -2.95 4.93 -2.98
CA PHE A 184 -3.25 6.11 -3.80
C PHE A 184 -4.74 6.44 -3.85
N GLN A 185 -5.60 5.44 -4.07
CA GLN A 185 -7.06 5.62 -4.11
C GLN A 185 -7.61 6.16 -2.78
N LEU A 186 -7.19 5.56 -1.66
CA LEU A 186 -7.57 5.99 -0.31
C LEU A 186 -7.05 7.38 0.00
N TYR A 187 -5.86 7.75 -0.51
CA TYR A 187 -5.38 9.11 -0.38
C TYR A 187 -6.24 10.12 -1.13
N VAL A 188 -6.57 9.86 -2.39
CA VAL A 188 -7.44 10.75 -3.18
C VAL A 188 -8.78 10.93 -2.46
N LEU A 189 -9.35 9.84 -1.95
CA LEU A 189 -10.56 9.86 -1.13
C LEU A 189 -10.36 10.68 0.15
N ALA A 190 -9.25 10.51 0.86
CA ALA A 190 -8.96 11.24 2.09
C ALA A 190 -8.81 12.75 1.85
N VAL A 191 -8.12 13.17 0.78
CA VAL A 191 -8.02 14.59 0.40
C VAL A 191 -9.42 15.12 0.04
N PHE A 192 -10.20 14.39 -0.75
CA PHE A 192 -11.56 14.78 -1.12
C PHE A 192 -12.47 14.95 0.11
N LEU A 193 -12.51 13.95 1.00
CA LEU A 193 -13.28 14.03 2.24
C LEU A 193 -12.83 15.18 3.13
N THR A 194 -11.52 15.47 3.17
CA THR A 194 -11.00 16.62 3.92
C THR A 194 -11.51 17.94 3.37
N LEU A 195 -11.62 18.09 2.04
CA LEU A 195 -12.13 19.31 1.42
C LEU A 195 -13.63 19.52 1.68
N VAL A 196 -14.42 18.44 1.59
CA VAL A 196 -15.88 18.50 1.76
C VAL A 196 -16.25 18.63 3.23
N LEU A 197 -15.58 17.89 4.12
CA LEU A 197 -15.96 17.78 5.53
C LEU A 197 -15.14 18.70 6.45
N GLY A 198 -14.03 19.26 5.97
CA GLY A 198 -13.08 20.05 6.78
C GLY A 198 -13.65 21.34 7.36
N GLN A 199 -14.80 21.80 6.88
CA GLN A 199 -15.48 23.00 7.39
C GLN A 199 -16.30 22.74 8.66
N SER A 200 -16.72 21.49 8.91
CA SER A 200 -17.63 21.17 10.01
C SER A 200 -17.23 19.87 10.70
N PHE A 201 -16.58 19.99 11.87
CA PHE A 201 -16.13 18.86 12.67
C PHE A 201 -17.28 17.89 13.04
N ARG A 202 -18.46 18.41 13.37
CA ARG A 202 -19.64 17.58 13.70
C ARG A 202 -20.12 16.77 12.50
N THR A 203 -20.11 17.36 11.30
CA THR A 203 -20.49 16.68 10.07
C THR A 203 -19.45 15.64 9.69
N ALA A 204 -18.16 15.99 9.82
CA ALA A 204 -17.05 15.08 9.58
C ALA A 204 -17.15 13.81 10.44
N ILE A 205 -17.37 13.95 11.75
CA ILE A 205 -17.54 12.79 12.65
C ILE A 205 -18.71 11.92 12.19
N LYS A 206 -19.90 12.51 11.94
CA LYS A 206 -21.07 11.73 11.53
C LYS A 206 -20.82 10.94 10.26
N VAL A 207 -20.24 11.57 9.24
CA VAL A 207 -19.96 10.91 7.95
C VAL A 207 -18.88 9.84 8.11
N LEU A 208 -17.78 10.13 8.79
CA LEU A 208 -16.69 9.17 8.99
C LEU A 208 -17.12 7.97 9.86
N SER A 209 -17.89 8.21 10.93
CA SER A 209 -18.47 7.13 11.74
C SER A 209 -19.45 6.28 10.92
N GLY A 210 -20.26 6.90 10.06
CA GLY A 210 -21.14 6.19 9.14
C GLY A 210 -20.37 5.31 8.15
N LEU A 211 -19.31 5.84 7.53
CA LEU A 211 -18.45 5.09 6.62
C LEU A 211 -17.72 3.93 7.32
N LEU A 212 -17.30 4.13 8.57
CA LEU A 212 -16.69 3.08 9.38
C LEU A 212 -17.67 1.93 9.63
N VAL A 213 -18.88 2.24 10.12
CA VAL A 213 -19.92 1.23 10.35
C VAL A 213 -20.31 0.52 9.06
N PHE A 214 -20.45 1.27 7.95
CA PHE A 214 -20.74 0.70 6.63
C PHE A 214 -19.64 -0.26 6.16
N SER A 215 -18.36 0.11 6.34
CA SER A 215 -17.22 -0.75 6.02
C SER A 215 -17.22 -2.03 6.87
N MET A 216 -17.46 -1.91 8.18
CA MET A 216 -17.55 -3.06 9.07
C MET A 216 -18.69 -3.99 8.68
N ALA A 217 -19.89 -3.45 8.41
CA ALA A 217 -21.05 -4.21 7.98
C ALA A 217 -20.81 -4.92 6.64
N THR A 218 -20.16 -4.25 5.69
CA THR A 218 -19.84 -4.84 4.38
C THR A 218 -18.85 -6.00 4.52
N ASN A 219 -17.77 -5.82 5.30
CA ASN A 219 -16.81 -6.90 5.57
C ASN A 219 -17.48 -8.08 6.26
N PHE A 220 -18.36 -7.82 7.24
CA PHE A 220 -19.15 -8.87 7.90
C PHE A 220 -20.06 -9.60 6.91
N ALA A 221 -20.78 -8.88 6.05
CA ALA A 221 -21.68 -9.47 5.06
C ALA A 221 -20.94 -10.34 4.05
N ILE A 222 -19.77 -9.89 3.56
CA ILE A 222 -18.92 -10.66 2.66
C ILE A 222 -18.43 -11.94 3.35
N ALA A 223 -17.92 -11.81 4.58
CA ALA A 223 -17.43 -12.96 5.34
C ALA A 223 -18.53 -14.00 5.59
N TYR A 224 -19.74 -13.54 5.92
CA TYR A 224 -20.89 -14.40 6.14
C TYR A 224 -21.38 -15.08 4.85
N TYR A 225 -21.53 -14.32 3.77
CA TYR A 225 -22.10 -14.83 2.51
C TYR A 225 -21.16 -15.82 1.81
N TRP A 226 -19.85 -15.64 1.92
CA TRP A 226 -18.85 -16.50 1.31
C TRP A 226 -18.27 -17.57 2.25
N ASP A 227 -18.83 -17.71 3.46
CA ASP A 227 -18.35 -18.65 4.49
C ASP A 227 -16.83 -18.55 4.68
N LEU A 228 -16.32 -17.32 4.72
CA LEU A 228 -14.89 -17.06 4.79
C LEU A 228 -14.38 -17.46 6.18
N LYS A 229 -13.49 -18.46 6.22
CA LYS A 229 -12.78 -18.83 7.43
C LYS A 229 -11.73 -17.76 7.75
N SER A 230 -11.59 -17.43 9.02
CA SER A 230 -10.49 -16.58 9.48
C SER A 230 -9.15 -17.21 9.09
N VAL A 231 -8.23 -16.40 8.56
CA VAL A 231 -6.89 -16.80 8.06
C VAL A 231 -5.97 -17.40 9.16
N LEU A 232 -6.48 -17.59 10.38
CA LEU A 232 -5.79 -18.15 11.53
C LEU A 232 -6.58 -19.30 12.13
N PHE A 233 -6.40 -20.49 11.58
CA PHE A 233 -6.44 -21.70 12.40
C PHE A 233 -5.00 -22.18 12.55
N VAL A 234 -4.48 -22.10 13.78
CA VAL A 234 -3.47 -23.05 14.22
C VAL A 234 -4.17 -24.40 14.21
N THR A 235 -4.18 -25.09 13.07
CA THR A 235 -4.42 -26.53 13.09
C THR A 235 -3.13 -27.16 13.61
N ASN A 236 -2.98 -27.16 14.94
CA ASN A 236 -2.49 -28.36 15.58
C ASN A 236 -3.62 -29.39 15.40
N THR A 237 -3.66 -30.02 14.24
CA THR A 237 -4.32 -31.33 14.12
C THR A 237 -3.27 -32.33 14.53
N GLU A 238 -3.62 -33.08 15.57
CA GLU A 238 -2.94 -34.27 16.10
C GLU A 238 -2.22 -35.11 15.04
#